data_AF-A0AAU9W431-F1
#
_entry.id   AF-A0AAU9W431-F1
#
_cell.length_a   1.000
_cell.length_b   1.000
_cell.length_c   1.000
_cell.angle_alpha   90.00
_cell.angle_beta   90.00
_cell.angle_gamma   90.00
#
_symmetry.space_group_name_H-M   'P 1'
#
loop_
_entity.id
_entity.type
_entity.pdbx_description
1 polymer ?
#
loop_
_entity_poly.entity_id
_entity_poly.type
_entity_poly.pdbx_seq_one_letter_code
_entity_poly.pdbx_strand_id
1 'polypeptide(L)'
;MDSIQFLQNKAAKLVLDRATFSSLTQALLDMNWINLSSRRSMQRNSMITQGTDYHSHNTRCKENIRSIRSNTNWGLLRSFNSALTGWNSLPEDMRCLPYDAFKISFLKHFES
;
A
#
# COMPACT_ATOMS: atom_id res chain seq x y z
N MET A 1 -12.13 -4.54 17.76
CA MET A 1 -10.73 -4.55 17.28
C MET A 1 -9.73 -4.68 18.43
N ASP A 2 -10.15 -4.36 19.65
CA ASP A 2 -9.30 -4.18 20.83
C ASP A 2 -8.70 -5.48 21.37
N SER A 3 -9.35 -6.61 21.12
CA SER A 3 -8.89 -7.93 21.56
C SER A 3 -7.51 -8.31 21.00
N ILE A 4 -7.23 -7.98 19.73
CA ILE A 4 -5.96 -8.35 19.08
C ILE A 4 -4.80 -7.50 19.59
N GLN A 5 -5.02 -6.18 19.74
CA GLN A 5 -3.99 -5.29 20.30
C GLN A 5 -3.71 -5.63 21.77
N PHE A 6 -4.76 -5.97 22.53
CA PHE A 6 -4.62 -6.44 23.90
C PHE A 6 -3.78 -7.72 24.00
N LEU A 7 -4.06 -8.72 23.16
CA LEU A 7 -3.27 -9.96 23.10
C LEU A 7 -1.82 -9.71 22.72
N GLN A 8 -1.56 -8.81 21.76
CA GLN A 8 -0.20 -8.44 21.36
C GLN A 8 0.56 -7.78 22.52
N ASN A 9 -0.08 -6.87 23.25
CA ASN A 9 0.55 -6.23 24.41
C ASN A 9 0.82 -7.24 25.52
N LYS A 10 -0.09 -8.20 25.73
CA LYS A 10 0.09 -9.29 26.70
C LYS A 10 1.27 -10.19 26.32
N ALA A 11 1.43 -10.52 25.04
CA ALA A 11 2.57 -11.28 24.55
C ALA A 11 3.89 -10.52 24.75
N ALA A 12 3.96 -9.24 24.40
CA ALA A 12 5.16 -8.42 24.61
C ALA A 12 5.56 -8.38 26.10
N LYS A 13 4.57 -8.32 26.99
CA LYS A 13 4.78 -8.33 28.44
C LYS A 13 5.31 -9.66 28.98
N LEU A 14 4.81 -10.79 28.45
CA LEU A 14 5.33 -12.12 28.77
C LEU A 14 6.78 -12.30 28.30
N VAL A 15 7.11 -11.81 27.10
CA VAL A 15 8.47 -11.92 26.54
C VAL A 15 9.47 -11.09 27.33
N LEU A 16 9.07 -9.91 27.83
CA LEU A 16 9.91 -9.07 28.69
C LEU A 16 9.92 -9.47 30.16
N ASP A 17 9.24 -10.57 30.52
CA ASP A 17 9.03 -11.06 31.89
C ASP A 17 8.61 -9.96 32.90
N ARG A 18 7.66 -9.11 32.47
CA ARG A 18 7.25 -7.94 33.27
C ARG A 18 6.13 -8.24 34.25
N ALA A 19 6.26 -7.67 35.45
CA ALA A 19 5.28 -7.77 36.53
C ALA A 19 3.85 -7.49 36.06
N THR A 20 2.88 -8.26 36.56
CA THR A 20 1.45 -8.23 36.17
C THR A 20 0.80 -6.85 36.23
N PHE A 21 1.28 -5.95 37.07
CA PHE A 21 0.79 -4.57 37.22
C PHE A 21 1.43 -3.55 36.26
N SER A 22 2.49 -3.92 35.54
CA SER A 22 3.17 -3.01 34.60
C SER A 22 2.29 -2.67 33.39
N SER A 23 2.52 -1.48 32.81
CA SER A 23 1.81 -1.05 31.60
C SER A 23 2.07 -2.00 30.42
N LEU A 24 0.96 -2.48 29.85
CA LEU A 24 0.92 -3.33 28.66
C LEU A 24 1.37 -2.57 27.40
N THR A 25 1.02 -1.29 27.29
CA THR A 25 1.40 -0.43 26.16
C THR A 25 2.89 -0.12 26.19
N GLN A 26 3.46 0.09 27.38
CA GLN A 26 4.89 0.37 27.53
C GLN A 26 5.74 -0.86 27.18
N ALA A 27 5.29 -2.07 27.52
CA ALA A 27 5.98 -3.30 27.12
C ALA A 27 6.11 -3.44 25.60
N LEU A 28 5.10 -3.02 24.83
CA LEU A 28 5.16 -3.05 23.37
C LEU A 28 6.14 -2.03 22.80
N LEU A 29 6.19 -0.81 23.38
CA LEU A 29 7.17 0.21 23.02
C LEU A 29 8.60 -0.25 23.31
N ASP A 30 8.82 -0.88 24.45
CA ASP A 30 10.15 -1.32 24.87
C ASP A 30 10.66 -2.52 24.04
N MET A 31 9.75 -3.33 23.49
CA MET A 31 10.07 -4.35 22.47
C MET A 31 10.35 -3.75 21.08
N ASN A 32 10.19 -2.44 20.91
CA ASN A 32 10.21 -1.76 19.62
C ASN A 32 9.26 -2.40 18.59
N TRP A 33 8.15 -2.97 19.06
CA TRP A 33 7.18 -3.62 18.21
C TRP A 33 6.25 -2.58 17.59
N ILE A 34 6.01 -2.71 16.29
CA ILE A 34 5.12 -1.81 15.58
C ILE A 34 3.68 -2.06 16.06
N ASN A 35 2.96 -0.99 16.38
CA ASN A 35 1.56 -1.06 16.80
C ASN A 35 0.68 -1.67 15.69
N LEU A 36 -0.49 -2.20 16.04
CA LEU A 36 -1.34 -2.92 15.08
C LEU A 36 -1.82 -2.02 13.95
N SER A 37 -2.09 -0.74 14.20
CA SER A 37 -2.55 0.21 13.19
C SER A 37 -1.48 0.47 12.13
N SER A 38 -0.24 0.73 12.55
CA SER A 38 0.89 0.91 11.65
C SER A 38 1.23 -0.37 10.89
N ARG A 39 1.19 -1.55 11.52
CA ARG A 39 1.36 -2.82 10.79
C ARG A 39 0.29 -3.04 9.73
N ARG A 40 -0.98 -2.75 10.04
CA ARG A 40 -2.08 -2.84 9.07
C ARG A 40 -1.94 -1.83 7.94
N SER A 41 -1.44 -0.63 8.25
CA SER A 41 -1.11 0.38 7.24
C SER A 41 0.00 -0.10 6.30
N MET A 42 1.09 -0.63 6.87
CA MET A 42 2.19 -1.21 6.11
C MET A 42 1.73 -2.39 5.26
N GLN A 43 0.90 -3.29 5.80
CA GLN A 43 0.37 -4.43 5.07
C GLN A 43 -0.54 -4.01 3.91
N ARG A 44 -1.38 -2.99 4.10
CA ARG A 44 -2.20 -2.42 3.02
C ARG A 44 -1.32 -1.82 1.93
N ASN A 45 -0.28 -1.08 2.31
CA ASN A 45 0.67 -0.50 1.37
C ASN A 45 1.50 -1.59 0.66
N SER A 46 1.91 -2.65 1.36
CA SER A 46 2.68 -3.74 0.77
C SER A 46 1.84 -4.60 -0.17
N MET A 47 0.55 -4.80 0.10
CA MET A 47 -0.39 -5.44 -0.85
C MET A 47 -0.54 -4.61 -2.14
N ILE A 48 -0.48 -3.28 -2.02
CA ILE A 48 -0.47 -2.35 -3.17
C ILE A 48 0.85 -2.45 -3.95
N THR A 49 2.01 -2.54 -3.26
CA THR A 49 3.34 -2.65 -3.91
C THR A 49 3.62 -4.04 -4.48
N GLN A 50 3.12 -5.11 -3.85
CA GLN A 50 3.26 -6.50 -4.32
C GLN A 50 2.13 -6.92 -5.27
N GLY A 51 1.18 -6.03 -5.57
CA GLY A 51 0.13 -6.27 -6.56
C GLY A 51 -0.64 -7.55 -6.28
N THR A 52 -0.95 -7.91 -5.03
CA THR A 52 -1.62 -9.20 -4.74
C THR A 52 -3.05 -9.31 -5.29
N ASP A 53 -3.57 -8.25 -5.91
CA ASP A 53 -4.68 -8.29 -6.88
C ASP A 53 -4.15 -8.45 -8.33
N TYR A 54 -3.19 -9.36 -8.53
CA TYR A 54 -2.73 -9.83 -9.84
C TYR A 54 -3.83 -10.72 -10.43
N HIS A 55 -4.95 -10.13 -10.82
CA HIS A 55 -5.82 -10.77 -11.80
C HIS A 55 -5.09 -10.70 -13.15
N SER A 56 -4.80 -11.86 -13.73
CA SER A 56 -4.18 -12.00 -15.06
C SER A 56 -4.95 -11.26 -16.17
N HIS A 57 -6.20 -10.86 -15.90
CA HIS A 57 -7.04 -10.06 -16.77
C HIS A 57 -6.73 -8.56 -16.76
N ASN A 58 -5.99 -8.04 -15.77
CA ASN A 58 -5.65 -6.61 -15.66
C ASN A 58 -4.29 -6.24 -16.28
N THR A 59 -3.48 -7.22 -16.67
CA THR A 59 -2.13 -6.98 -17.22
C THR A 59 -1.93 -7.52 -18.63
N ARG A 60 -2.99 -7.96 -19.30
CA ARG A 60 -2.90 -8.33 -20.70
C ARG A 60 -2.90 -7.06 -21.54
N CYS A 61 -1.69 -6.59 -21.83
CA CYS A 61 -1.30 -5.72 -22.93
C CYS A 61 -2.47 -5.14 -23.74
N LYS A 62 -2.52 -3.80 -23.82
CA LYS A 62 -3.26 -2.96 -24.77
C LYS A 62 -4.56 -2.31 -24.29
N GLU A 63 -5.03 -2.59 -23.08
CA GLU A 63 -6.25 -1.95 -22.57
C GLU A 63 -5.99 -1.02 -21.40
N ASN A 64 -6.76 0.07 -21.37
CA ASN A 64 -6.74 1.07 -20.31
C ASN A 64 -6.92 0.41 -18.93
N ILE A 65 -6.09 0.82 -17.97
CA ILE A 65 -6.23 0.35 -16.58
C ILE A 65 -7.59 0.85 -16.08
N ARG A 66 -8.45 -0.09 -15.67
CA ARG A 66 -9.80 0.25 -15.19
C ARG A 66 -9.71 1.03 -13.89
N SER A 67 -10.58 2.03 -13.74
CA SER A 67 -10.70 2.76 -12.49
C SER A 67 -11.18 1.83 -11.37
N ILE A 68 -10.60 2.02 -10.19
CA ILE A 68 -10.99 1.24 -9.02
C ILE A 68 -12.29 1.85 -8.48
N ARG A 69 -13.27 1.00 -8.17
CA ARG A 69 -14.51 1.39 -7.49
C ARG A 69 -14.40 0.98 -6.02
N SER A 70 -14.32 1.95 -5.11
CA SER A 70 -14.29 1.65 -3.67
C SER A 70 -15.61 1.98 -2.98
N ASN A 71 -15.87 1.27 -1.89
CA ASN A 71 -16.98 1.55 -0.96
C ASN A 71 -16.56 2.46 0.21
N THR A 72 -15.25 2.74 0.39
CA THR A 72 -14.69 3.64 1.42
C THR A 72 -13.37 4.29 0.96
N ASN A 73 -12.90 5.36 1.63
CA ASN A 73 -11.67 6.12 1.31
C ASN A 73 -11.66 6.85 -0.06
N TRP A 74 -12.67 7.68 -0.30
CA TRP A 74 -12.83 8.49 -1.51
C TRP A 74 -11.65 9.39 -1.86
N GLY A 75 -10.98 9.98 -0.86
CA GLY A 75 -9.86 10.90 -1.09
C GLY A 75 -8.66 10.22 -1.75
N LEU A 76 -8.19 9.12 -1.14
CA LEU A 76 -7.10 8.31 -1.68
C LEU A 76 -7.47 7.73 -3.05
N LEU A 77 -8.69 7.22 -3.19
CA LEU A 77 -9.16 6.67 -4.46
C LEU A 77 -9.20 7.72 -5.57
N ARG A 78 -9.61 8.96 -5.28
CA ARG A 78 -9.62 10.05 -6.26
C ARG A 78 -8.23 10.31 -6.81
N SER A 79 -7.20 10.37 -5.96
CA SER A 79 -5.82 10.55 -6.40
C SER A 79 -5.35 9.38 -7.27
N PHE A 80 -5.68 8.14 -6.90
CA PHE A 80 -5.37 6.96 -7.71
C PHE A 80 -6.08 6.96 -9.06
N ASN A 81 -7.40 7.17 -9.09
CA ASN A 81 -8.17 7.21 -10.33
C ASN A 81 -7.74 8.38 -11.23
N SER A 82 -7.30 9.50 -10.65
CA SER A 82 -6.69 10.61 -11.39
C SER A 82 -5.38 10.18 -12.06
N ALA A 83 -4.49 9.53 -11.31
CA ALA A 83 -3.23 9.00 -11.88
C ALA A 83 -3.47 7.93 -12.95
N LEU A 84 -4.47 7.04 -12.77
CA LEU A 84 -4.88 6.07 -13.77
C LEU A 84 -5.42 6.72 -15.04
N THR A 85 -6.18 7.81 -14.89
CA THR A 85 -6.67 8.60 -16.03
C THR A 85 -5.50 9.21 -16.79
N GLY A 86 -4.52 9.80 -16.09
CA GLY A 86 -3.30 10.33 -16.69
C GLY A 86 -2.47 9.25 -17.40
N TRP A 87 -2.34 8.07 -16.80
CA TRP A 87 -1.70 6.94 -17.45
C TRP A 87 -2.43 6.51 -18.73
N ASN A 88 -3.75 6.39 -18.69
CA ASN A 88 -4.54 5.96 -19.84
C ASN A 88 -4.60 6.98 -20.98
N SER A 89 -4.36 8.27 -20.69
CA SER A 89 -4.20 9.29 -21.74
C SER A 89 -2.87 9.22 -22.47
N LEU A 90 -1.89 8.45 -21.97
CA LEU A 90 -0.61 8.29 -22.66
C LEU A 90 -0.75 7.41 -23.90
N PRO A 91 0.04 7.71 -24.96
CA PRO A 91 0.16 6.85 -26.12
C PRO A 91 0.46 5.37 -25.76
N GLU A 92 -0.14 4.44 -26.50
CA GLU A 92 -0.02 3.00 -26.20
C GLU A 92 1.40 2.47 -26.39
N ASP A 93 2.08 2.94 -27.44
CA ASP A 93 3.49 2.67 -27.73
C ASP A 93 4.41 3.08 -26.58
N MET A 94 4.09 4.19 -25.92
CA MET A 94 4.82 4.69 -24.76
C MET A 94 4.60 3.85 -23.49
N ARG A 95 3.36 3.41 -23.24
CA ARG A 95 3.00 2.58 -22.08
C ARG A 95 3.63 1.18 -22.12
N CYS A 96 3.99 0.70 -23.31
CA CYS A 96 4.62 -0.61 -23.51
C CYS A 96 6.15 -0.58 -23.45
N LEU A 97 6.77 0.58 -23.20
CA LEU A 97 8.23 0.69 -23.11
C LEU A 97 8.79 0.12 -21.80
N PRO A 98 10.01 -0.44 -21.83
CA PRO A 98 10.79 -0.68 -20.61
C PRO A 98 10.98 0.62 -19.81
N TYR A 99 11.05 0.51 -18.48
CA TYR A 99 11.05 1.67 -17.57
C TYR A 99 12.05 2.79 -17.94
N ASP A 100 13.28 2.42 -18.31
CA ASP A 100 14.33 3.40 -18.66
C ASP A 100 13.98 4.17 -19.95
N ALA A 101 13.40 3.49 -20.94
CA ALA A 101 12.96 4.08 -22.19
C ALA A 101 11.68 4.91 -22.00
N PHE A 102 10.75 4.43 -21.15
CA PHE A 102 9.55 5.16 -20.75
C PHE A 102 9.91 6.51 -20.12
N LYS A 103 10.85 6.53 -19.18
CA LYS A 103 11.27 7.75 -18.46
C LYS A 103 11.77 8.84 -19.41
N ILE A 104 12.61 8.46 -20.38
CA ILE A 104 13.16 9.39 -21.39
C ILE A 104 12.05 9.90 -22.31
N SER A 105 11.17 9.00 -22.78
CA SER A 105 10.05 9.36 -23.65
C SER A 105 9.05 10.28 -22.93
N PHE A 106 8.81 10.05 -21.64
CA PHE A 106 7.92 10.83 -20.80
C PHE A 106 8.41 12.26 -20.61
N LEU A 107 9.69 12.44 -20.29
CA LEU A 107 10.26 13.78 -20.18
C LEU A 107 10.14 14.56 -21.50
N LYS A 108 10.45 13.91 -22.63
CA LYS A 108 10.30 14.53 -23.96
C LYS A 108 8.86 14.90 -24.31
N HIS A 109 7.88 14.12 -23.87
CA HIS A 109 6.47 14.36 -24.17
C HIS A 109 5.92 15.62 -23.48
N PHE A 110 6.47 15.99 -22.32
CA PHE A 110 6.04 17.17 -21.55
C PHE A 110 6.93 18.41 -21.74
N GLU A 111 8.07 18.27 -22.44
CA GLU A 111 8.97 19.38 -22.80
C GLU A 111 8.68 19.97 -24.22
N SER A 112 7.74 19.38 -24.97
CA SER A 112 7.25 19.87 -26.26
C SER A 112 6.01 20.73 -26.14
#